data_AF-A0A7Y4YJZ3-F1
#
_entry.id   AF-A0A7Y4YJZ3-F1
#
_cell.length_a   1.000
_cell.length_b   1.000
_cell.length_c   1.000
_cell.angle_alpha   90.00
_cell.angle_beta   90.00
_cell.angle_gamma   90.00
#
_symmetry.space_group_name_H-M   'P 1'
#
loop_
_entity.id
_entity.type
_entity.pdbx_description
1 polymer ?
#
loop_
_entity_poly.entity_id
_entity_poly.type
_entity_poly.pdbx_seq_one_letter_code
_entity_poly.pdbx_strand_id
1 'polypeptide(L)'
;MIHLLPTRTVDGCFSLQDVPDELHWPLLNSLVVPCIMSSSMTPTIQADDRLELSPPSSLTVGAIIVFRTENMFSCHRITAVDAQGTLTTKGDATDGPGEAVPPASVIGVVRGVIRGDRYIAFDQCQDRLFASTDKTSPGHRVRTAVVRSIVRITSVCATFPLFHHIVSRLLRRSARVDAFAPAPLRSLPSHVRVGSFRLQEFPNLNATRNGPQPTHYLLRLGPWRLAQYEPATGSLLLRQSLQDAGLEPSVRQCVRPPQTVEERGTQPV
;
A
#
# COMPACT_ATOMS: atom_id res chain seq x y z
N MET A 1 7.04 15.16 0.39
CA MET A 1 5.96 14.27 0.84
C MET A 1 5.83 13.12 -0.14
N ILE A 2 5.83 11.88 0.36
CA ILE A 2 5.73 10.66 -0.46
C ILE A 2 4.54 9.84 0.04
N HIS A 3 3.69 9.38 -0.88
CA HIS A 3 2.67 8.38 -0.61
C HIS A 3 3.19 7.02 -1.02
N LEU A 4 2.92 5.96 -0.26
CA LEU A 4 3.17 4.62 -0.76
C LEU A 4 1.94 4.18 -1.54
N LEU A 5 2.12 3.70 -2.76
CA LEU A 5 1.08 3.09 -3.59
C LEU A 5 1.29 1.58 -3.63
N PRO A 6 0.28 0.71 -3.71
CA PRO A 6 0.53 -0.71 -3.95
C PRO A 6 1.20 -0.91 -5.32
N THR A 7 2.09 -1.92 -5.43
CA THR A 7 2.76 -2.28 -6.69
C THR A 7 1.81 -2.62 -7.86
N ARG A 8 0.49 -2.71 -7.63
CA ARG A 8 -0.53 -3.08 -8.62
C ARG A 8 -1.85 -2.31 -8.55
N THR A 9 -1.92 -1.13 -7.95
CA THR A 9 -3.14 -0.30 -8.02
C THR A 9 -2.79 1.18 -8.08
N VAL A 10 -3.51 1.91 -8.94
CA VAL A 10 -3.37 3.35 -9.13
C VAL A 10 -3.93 4.16 -7.94
N ASP A 11 -4.82 3.59 -7.12
CA ASP A 11 -5.63 4.43 -6.18
C ASP A 11 -5.55 4.07 -4.69
N GLY A 12 -4.59 3.23 -4.28
CA GLY A 12 -4.38 2.96 -2.85
C GLY A 12 -3.30 3.85 -2.28
N CYS A 13 -3.61 4.92 -1.55
CA CYS A 13 -2.60 5.60 -0.74
C CYS A 13 -2.43 4.84 0.58
N PHE A 14 -1.20 4.49 0.98
CA PHE A 14 -0.91 4.10 2.36
C PHE A 14 -0.45 5.33 3.14
N SER A 15 -0.96 5.45 4.36
CA SER A 15 -0.39 6.34 5.36
C SER A 15 0.77 5.64 6.08
N LEU A 16 1.71 6.41 6.62
CA LEU A 16 2.88 5.89 7.34
C LEU A 16 2.48 4.98 8.51
N GLN A 17 1.37 5.29 9.18
CA GLN A 17 0.79 4.49 10.26
C GLN A 17 0.26 3.10 9.81
N ASP A 18 0.12 2.88 8.50
CA ASP A 18 -0.38 1.62 7.94
C ASP A 18 0.74 0.61 7.69
N VAL A 19 2.00 1.03 7.83
CA VAL A 19 3.19 0.20 7.61
C VAL A 19 3.80 -0.18 8.97
N PRO A 20 3.78 -1.47 9.36
CA PRO A 20 4.43 -1.95 10.57
C PRO A 20 5.91 -1.56 10.62
N ASP A 21 6.37 -1.11 11.79
CA ASP A 21 7.77 -0.74 12.00
C ASP A 21 8.73 -1.92 11.77
N GLU A 22 8.24 -3.17 11.93
CA GLU A 22 9.05 -4.39 11.76
C GLU A 22 9.14 -4.93 10.33
N LEU A 23 8.51 -4.28 9.33
CA LEU A 23 8.54 -4.80 7.97
C LEU A 23 9.89 -4.53 7.29
N HIS A 24 10.66 -5.60 7.06
CA HIS A 24 11.92 -5.54 6.32
C HIS A 24 11.70 -5.01 4.88
N TRP A 25 12.38 -3.94 4.49
CA TRP A 25 12.21 -3.24 3.19
C TRP A 25 12.23 -4.09 1.90
N PRO A 26 13.00 -5.18 1.80
CA PRO A 26 12.92 -6.07 0.65
C PRO A 26 11.53 -6.71 0.43
N LEU A 27 10.71 -6.79 1.48
CA LEU A 27 9.31 -7.20 1.40
C LEU A 27 8.42 -6.04 0.99
N LEU A 28 8.62 -4.84 1.54
CA LEU A 28 7.81 -3.67 1.19
C LEU A 28 8.00 -3.22 -0.27
N ASN A 29 9.21 -3.22 -0.83
CA ASN A 29 9.42 -2.89 -2.26
C ASN A 29 8.67 -3.84 -3.21
N SER A 30 8.29 -5.04 -2.75
CA SER A 30 7.49 -5.98 -3.53
C SER A 30 5.97 -5.71 -3.43
N LEU A 31 5.55 -4.93 -2.43
CA LEU A 31 4.15 -4.69 -2.09
C LEU A 31 3.72 -3.26 -2.37
N VAL A 32 4.65 -2.30 -2.27
CA VAL A 32 4.41 -0.88 -2.43
C VAL A 32 5.47 -0.19 -3.31
N VAL A 33 5.04 0.82 -4.05
CA VAL A 33 5.81 1.74 -4.90
C VAL A 33 5.60 3.14 -4.33
N PRO A 34 6.64 3.80 -3.81
CA PRO A 34 6.53 5.18 -3.35
C PRO A 34 6.20 6.12 -4.52
N CYS A 35 5.32 7.10 -4.30
CA CYS A 35 4.86 8.10 -5.25
C CYS A 35 5.10 9.50 -4.68
N ILE A 36 5.66 10.38 -5.48
CA ILE A 36 6.08 11.72 -5.06
C ILE A 36 4.92 12.69 -5.10
N MET A 37 4.65 13.38 -3.99
CA MET A 37 3.54 14.35 -3.89
C MET A 37 4.03 15.80 -3.74
N SER A 38 5.34 16.02 -3.69
CA SER A 38 5.93 17.36 -3.49
C SER A 38 6.93 17.71 -4.56
N SER A 39 7.16 19.02 -4.74
CA SER A 39 8.10 19.58 -5.71
C SER A 39 9.52 19.80 -5.18
N SER A 40 9.86 19.33 -3.97
CA SER A 40 11.18 19.57 -3.36
C SER A 40 12.35 18.99 -4.16
N MET A 41 12.10 18.00 -5.00
CA MET A 41 13.11 17.34 -5.84
C MET A 41 13.06 17.75 -7.32
N THR A 42 12.25 18.74 -7.67
CA THR A 42 12.22 19.31 -9.02
C THR A 42 13.59 19.96 -9.33
N PRO A 43 14.14 19.83 -10.55
CA PRO A 43 13.57 19.17 -11.74
C PRO A 43 13.85 17.67 -11.85
N THR A 44 14.70 17.11 -10.98
CA THR A 44 15.15 15.71 -11.06
C THR A 44 13.99 14.73 -10.93
N ILE A 45 13.14 14.93 -9.92
CA ILE A 45 11.96 14.12 -9.63
C ILE A 45 10.75 15.06 -9.56
N GLN A 46 9.66 14.65 -10.19
CA GLN A 46 8.43 15.43 -10.31
C GLN A 46 7.31 14.82 -9.45
N ALA A 47 6.26 15.60 -9.20
CA ALA A 47 5.04 15.07 -8.63
C ALA A 47 4.50 13.93 -9.52
N ASP A 48 3.88 12.94 -8.88
CA ASP A 48 3.35 11.70 -9.47
C ASP A 48 4.40 10.71 -10.00
N ASP A 49 5.70 11.05 -9.92
CA ASP A 49 6.76 10.08 -10.19
C ASP A 49 6.70 8.94 -9.17
N ARG A 50 6.80 7.72 -9.69
CA ARG A 50 6.89 6.49 -8.89
C ARG A 50 8.36 6.11 -8.73
N LEU A 51 8.79 5.85 -7.50
CA LEU A 51 10.19 5.58 -7.19
C LEU A 51 10.51 4.09 -7.27
N GLU A 52 11.64 3.77 -7.89
CA GLU A 52 12.30 2.48 -7.71
C GLU A 52 13.39 2.60 -6.64
N LEU A 53 13.29 1.80 -5.59
CA LEU A 53 14.23 1.81 -4.47
C LEU A 53 15.10 0.56 -4.46
N SER A 54 16.40 0.74 -4.25
CA SER A 54 17.29 -0.33 -3.79
C SER A 54 17.45 -0.27 -2.26
N PRO A 55 17.94 -1.34 -1.62
CA PRO A 55 18.33 -1.30 -0.21
C PRO A 55 19.24 -0.10 0.11
N PRO A 56 19.26 0.37 1.38
CA PRO A 56 20.10 1.48 1.82
C PRO A 56 21.57 1.07 1.94
N SER A 57 22.17 0.66 0.83
CA SER A 57 23.58 0.31 0.68
C SER A 57 24.31 1.43 -0.06
N SER A 58 25.55 1.72 0.35
CA SER A 58 26.43 2.71 -0.31
C SER A 58 25.82 4.12 -0.33
N LEU A 59 25.57 4.67 0.87
CA LEU A 59 25.05 6.03 1.07
C LEU A 59 26.15 7.06 0.78
N THR A 60 26.29 7.45 -0.48
CA THR A 60 27.32 8.39 -0.95
C THR A 60 26.73 9.76 -1.27
N VAL A 61 27.56 10.80 -1.22
CA VAL A 61 27.21 12.13 -1.71
C VAL A 61 26.72 12.04 -3.17
N GLY A 62 25.64 12.74 -3.47
CA GLY A 62 24.97 12.75 -4.77
C GLY A 62 23.85 11.72 -4.92
N ALA A 63 23.83 10.65 -4.11
CA ALA A 63 22.75 9.69 -4.12
C ALA A 63 21.43 10.31 -3.64
N ILE A 64 20.32 9.90 -4.24
CA ILE A 64 18.98 10.30 -3.80
C ILE A 64 18.44 9.18 -2.90
N ILE A 65 17.95 9.56 -1.72
CA ILE A 65 17.47 8.61 -0.73
C ILE A 65 16.05 8.93 -0.33
N VAL A 66 15.31 7.88 0.04
CA VAL A 66 14.07 8.00 0.79
C VAL A 66 14.38 7.70 2.24
N PHE A 67 13.90 8.54 3.15
CA PHE A 67 14.10 8.38 4.59
C PHE A 67 12.84 8.75 5.36
N ARG A 68 12.76 8.23 6.59
CA ARG A 68 11.63 8.47 7.50
C ARG A 68 11.96 9.66 8.41
N THR A 69 11.04 10.62 8.44
CA THR A 69 10.92 11.60 9.53
C THR A 69 9.69 11.23 10.37
N GLU A 70 9.52 11.86 11.54
CA GLU A 70 8.56 11.45 12.58
C GLU A 70 7.18 11.04 12.03
N ASN A 71 6.64 11.80 11.07
CA ASN A 71 5.29 11.58 10.53
C ASN A 71 5.23 11.39 9.00
N MET A 72 6.35 11.39 8.29
CA MET A 72 6.33 11.31 6.82
C MET A 72 7.58 10.68 6.21
N PHE A 73 7.46 10.33 4.94
CA PHE A 73 8.60 9.98 4.10
C PHE A 73 9.04 11.17 3.27
N SER A 74 10.34 11.39 3.27
CA SER A 74 11.02 12.44 2.52
C SER A 74 11.97 11.81 1.50
N CYS A 75 12.11 12.47 0.34
CA CYS A 75 13.04 12.06 -0.71
C CYS A 75 13.96 13.25 -0.95
N HIS A 76 15.25 13.12 -0.63
CA HIS A 76 16.25 14.17 -0.80
C HIS A 76 17.57 13.61 -1.33
N ARG A 77 18.41 14.48 -1.88
CA ARG A 77 19.78 14.15 -2.28
C ARG A 77 20.73 14.29 -1.11
N ILE A 78 21.63 13.33 -0.95
CA ILE A 78 22.75 13.43 -0.01
C ILE A 78 23.72 14.49 -0.54
N THR A 79 24.00 15.52 0.25
CA THR A 79 24.95 16.60 -0.08
C THR A 79 26.25 16.48 0.70
N ALA A 80 26.24 15.84 1.86
CA ALA A 80 27.43 15.52 2.63
C ALA A 80 27.22 14.25 3.46
N VAL A 81 28.32 13.60 3.84
CA VAL A 81 28.36 12.52 4.82
C VAL A 81 29.47 12.88 5.81
N ASP A 82 29.14 12.95 7.10
CA ASP A 82 30.11 13.27 8.14
C ASP A 82 30.96 12.04 8.54
N ALA A 83 31.94 12.25 9.44
CA ALA A 83 32.83 11.18 9.90
C ALA A 83 32.11 10.10 10.74
N GLN A 84 30.95 10.43 11.29
CA GLN A 84 30.08 9.53 12.07
C GLN A 84 29.07 8.78 11.17
N GLY A 85 29.04 9.10 9.86
CA GLY A 85 28.12 8.55 8.88
C GLY A 85 26.76 9.26 8.83
N THR A 86 26.54 10.33 9.58
CA THR A 86 25.32 11.15 9.45
C THR A 86 25.28 11.78 8.08
N LEU A 87 24.11 11.76 7.47
CA LEU A 87 23.90 12.26 6.12
C LEU A 87 23.35 13.68 6.21
N THR A 88 23.94 14.62 5.49
CA THR A 88 23.27 15.89 5.21
C THR A 88 22.52 15.74 3.90
N THR A 89 21.22 16.00 3.91
CA THR A 89 20.34 15.82 2.75
C THR A 89 19.65 17.12 2.37
N LYS A 90 19.32 17.29 1.09
CA LYS A 90 18.63 18.48 0.60
C LYS A 90 17.76 18.17 -0.61
N GLY A 91 16.59 18.83 -0.69
CA GLY A 91 15.77 18.84 -1.89
C GLY A 91 16.44 19.65 -3.00
N ASP A 92 16.39 19.14 -4.25
CA ASP A 92 17.00 19.83 -5.40
C ASP A 92 16.39 21.22 -5.68
N ALA A 93 15.12 21.45 -5.29
CA ALA A 93 14.42 22.74 -5.41
C ALA A 93 14.40 23.56 -4.11
N THR A 94 14.99 23.06 -3.02
CA THR A 94 14.91 23.71 -1.71
C THR A 94 16.03 24.72 -1.55
N ASP A 95 15.71 25.94 -1.14
CA ASP A 95 16.70 26.92 -0.68
C ASP A 95 16.90 26.78 0.84
N GLY A 96 18.15 26.89 1.31
CA GLY A 96 18.49 26.77 2.73
C GLY A 96 19.44 25.63 3.09
N PRO A 97 19.68 25.44 4.40
CA PRO A 97 20.59 24.42 4.91
C PRO A 97 20.03 23.01 4.69
N GLY A 98 20.94 22.03 4.61
CA GLY A 98 20.55 20.63 4.52
C GLY A 98 20.05 20.08 5.85
N GLU A 99 19.24 19.03 5.77
CA GLU A 99 18.70 18.28 6.91
C GLU A 99 19.66 17.15 7.30
N ALA A 100 19.97 17.04 8.59
CA ALA A 100 20.78 15.95 9.12
C ALA A 100 19.91 14.70 9.33
N VAL A 101 20.31 13.59 8.70
CA VAL A 101 19.54 12.35 8.62
C VAL A 101 20.43 11.20 9.09
N PRO A 102 20.05 10.45 10.15
CA PRO A 102 20.82 9.28 10.58
C PRO A 102 20.64 8.13 9.59
N PRO A 103 21.70 7.32 9.30
CA PRO A 103 21.62 6.20 8.37
C PRO A 103 20.50 5.21 8.67
N ALA A 104 20.19 4.99 9.95
CA ALA A 104 19.13 4.10 10.39
C ALA A 104 17.71 4.54 9.97
N SER A 105 17.52 5.83 9.68
CA SER A 105 16.25 6.36 9.17
C SER A 105 16.09 6.20 7.65
N VAL A 106 17.16 5.81 6.94
CA VAL A 106 17.14 5.66 5.50
C VAL A 106 16.44 4.36 5.11
N ILE A 107 15.47 4.50 4.22
CA ILE A 107 14.60 3.44 3.75
C ILE A 107 15.21 2.75 2.53
N GLY A 108 15.74 3.55 1.61
CA GLY A 108 16.32 3.05 0.38
C GLY A 108 16.94 4.15 -0.46
N VAL A 109 17.75 3.72 -1.42
CA VAL A 109 18.37 4.59 -2.42
C VAL A 109 17.52 4.56 -3.68
N VAL A 110 17.18 5.73 -4.23
CA VAL A 110 16.40 5.85 -5.46
C VAL A 110 17.30 5.52 -6.65
N ARG A 111 16.92 4.49 -7.42
CA ARG A 111 17.64 4.04 -8.63
C ARG A 111 17.09 4.64 -9.90
N GLY A 112 15.83 5.03 -9.87
CA GLY A 112 15.16 5.66 -10.99
C GLY A 112 13.73 5.99 -10.63
N VAL A 113 13.06 6.60 -11.60
CA VAL A 113 11.64 6.96 -11.49
C VAL A 113 10.87 6.44 -12.69
N ILE A 114 9.60 6.13 -12.46
CA ILE A 114 8.62 5.84 -13.49
C ILE A 114 7.73 7.07 -13.59
N ARG A 115 7.83 7.78 -14.73
CA ARG A 115 7.05 8.98 -15.06
C ARG A 115 6.07 8.65 -16.19
N GLY A 116 4.78 8.60 -15.86
CA GLY A 116 3.79 7.98 -16.74
C GLY A 116 4.19 6.53 -17.02
N ASP A 117 4.46 6.19 -18.28
CA ASP A 117 4.89 4.85 -18.70
C ASP A 117 6.41 4.75 -18.98
N ARG A 118 7.17 5.81 -18.70
CA ARG A 118 8.61 5.86 -19.00
C ARG A 118 9.43 5.68 -17.74
N TYR A 119 10.34 4.72 -17.78
CA TYR A 119 11.38 4.58 -16.76
C TYR A 119 12.55 5.52 -17.07
N ILE A 120 13.00 6.27 -16.06
CA ILE A 120 14.15 7.18 -16.10
C ILE A 120 15.12 6.69 -15.04
N ALA A 121 16.24 6.12 -15.48
CA ALA A 121 17.30 5.67 -14.59
C ALA A 121 18.06 6.88 -14.03
N PHE A 122 18.43 6.81 -12.75
CA PHE A 122 19.45 7.68 -12.19
C PHE A 122 20.76 6.93 -12.24
N ASP A 123 21.49 7.13 -13.35
CA ASP A 123 22.85 6.64 -13.49
C ASP A 123 23.68 7.21 -12.35
N GLN A 124 23.97 6.38 -11.35
CA GLN A 124 25.08 6.66 -10.46
C GLN A 124 26.34 6.51 -11.30
N CYS A 125 26.81 7.63 -11.85
CA CYS A 125 28.14 7.73 -12.43
C CYS A 125 29.17 7.52 -11.31
N GLN A 126 29.38 6.27 -10.90
CA GLN A 126 30.56 5.75 -10.20
C GLN A 126 30.80 4.24 -10.44
N ASP A 127 30.26 3.64 -11.51
CA ASP A 127 30.63 2.28 -11.94
C ASP A 127 31.71 2.29 -13.05
N ARG A 128 32.79 3.08 -12.89
CA ARG A 128 33.98 2.99 -13.78
C ARG A 128 35.28 2.55 -13.13
N LEU A 129 35.30 2.18 -11.85
CA LEU A 129 36.52 1.64 -11.20
C LEU A 129 36.37 0.32 -10.45
N PHE A 130 35.21 -0.34 -10.50
CA PHE A 130 35.10 -1.73 -10.09
C PHE A 130 34.67 -2.60 -11.26
N ALA A 131 35.66 -3.04 -12.02
CA ALA A 131 35.54 -4.30 -12.73
C ALA A 131 35.35 -5.42 -11.69
N SER A 132 34.11 -5.80 -11.38
CA SER A 132 33.82 -7.12 -10.85
C SER A 132 32.37 -7.52 -11.15
N THR A 133 32.24 -8.45 -12.10
CA THR A 133 31.15 -9.43 -12.20
C THR A 133 29.74 -8.92 -11.90
N ASP A 134 29.10 -8.44 -12.95
CA ASP A 134 27.64 -8.38 -13.06
C ASP A 134 27.04 -9.79 -12.87
N LYS A 135 26.71 -10.12 -11.62
CA LYS A 135 25.73 -11.15 -11.29
C LYS A 135 24.42 -10.41 -11.00
N THR A 136 23.69 -10.11 -12.06
CA THR A 136 22.24 -9.90 -11.99
C THR A 136 21.63 -10.95 -11.09
N SER A 137 21.19 -10.55 -9.88
CA SER A 137 20.67 -11.46 -8.87
C SER A 137 19.43 -12.18 -9.42
N PRO A 138 19.46 -13.51 -9.59
CA PRO A 138 18.36 -14.28 -10.17
C PRO A 138 17.08 -14.25 -9.32
N GLY A 139 17.13 -13.72 -8.10
CA GLY A 139 16.00 -13.69 -7.16
C GLY A 139 14.82 -12.81 -7.60
N HIS A 140 15.05 -11.71 -8.32
CA HIS A 140 13.97 -10.75 -8.61
C HIS A 140 13.08 -11.21 -9.79
N ARG A 141 13.67 -11.79 -10.85
CA ARG A 141 12.91 -12.36 -11.99
C ARG A 141 12.07 -13.57 -11.59
N VAL A 142 12.63 -14.45 -10.74
CA VAL A 142 11.91 -15.62 -10.24
C VAL A 142 10.69 -15.20 -9.40
N ARG A 143 10.82 -14.15 -8.58
CA ARG A 143 9.76 -13.71 -7.67
C ARG A 143 8.58 -13.03 -8.38
N THR A 144 8.82 -12.19 -9.39
CA THR A 144 7.74 -11.62 -10.21
C THR A 144 7.03 -12.71 -11.03
N ALA A 145 7.78 -13.71 -11.51
CA ALA A 145 7.21 -14.87 -12.19
C ALA A 145 6.33 -15.71 -11.24
N VAL A 146 6.76 -15.94 -10.00
CA VAL A 146 6.00 -16.69 -8.99
C VAL A 146 4.68 -15.99 -8.67
N VAL A 147 4.69 -14.68 -8.40
CA VAL A 147 3.43 -13.94 -8.10
C VAL A 147 2.50 -13.94 -9.31
N ARG A 148 3.01 -13.75 -10.53
CA ARG A 148 2.18 -13.86 -11.75
C ARG A 148 1.62 -15.27 -11.93
N SER A 149 2.42 -16.31 -11.64
CA SER A 149 1.98 -17.69 -11.71
C SER A 149 0.88 -17.99 -10.69
N ILE A 150 1.03 -17.52 -9.44
CA ILE A 150 0.01 -17.68 -8.39
C ILE A 150 -1.28 -16.97 -8.80
N VAL A 151 -1.22 -15.72 -9.29
CA VAL A 151 -2.42 -14.99 -9.73
C VAL A 151 -3.11 -15.74 -10.89
N ARG A 152 -2.37 -16.24 -11.88
CA ARG A 152 -2.93 -17.02 -12.98
C ARG A 152 -3.54 -18.36 -12.52
N ILE A 153 -2.88 -19.08 -11.63
CA ILE A 153 -3.42 -20.33 -11.07
C ILE A 153 -4.69 -20.01 -10.28
N THR A 154 -4.67 -18.94 -9.48
CA THR A 154 -5.83 -18.52 -8.68
C THR A 154 -6.98 -18.10 -9.59
N SER A 155 -6.73 -17.38 -10.69
CA SER A 155 -7.77 -16.97 -11.63
C SER A 155 -8.37 -18.16 -12.39
N VAL A 156 -7.56 -19.16 -12.74
CA VAL A 156 -8.07 -20.43 -13.30
C VAL A 156 -8.87 -21.19 -12.24
N CYS A 157 -8.40 -21.29 -11.00
CA CYS A 157 -9.15 -21.92 -9.92
C CYS A 157 -10.47 -21.19 -9.62
N ALA A 158 -10.50 -19.87 -9.77
CA ALA A 158 -11.71 -19.06 -9.59
C ALA A 158 -12.80 -19.36 -10.61
N THR A 159 -12.52 -20.02 -11.74
CA THR A 159 -13.62 -20.46 -12.62
C THR A 159 -14.42 -21.63 -12.03
N PHE A 160 -13.93 -22.29 -10.97
CA PHE A 160 -14.59 -23.44 -10.36
C PHE A 160 -15.48 -23.03 -9.16
N PRO A 161 -16.78 -23.39 -9.14
CA PRO A 161 -17.70 -23.03 -8.05
C PRO A 161 -17.26 -23.53 -6.66
N LEU A 162 -16.64 -24.72 -6.59
CA LEU A 162 -16.10 -25.29 -5.36
C LEU A 162 -15.00 -24.41 -4.75
N PHE A 163 -14.15 -23.82 -5.59
CA PHE A 163 -13.08 -22.94 -5.13
C PHE A 163 -13.65 -21.67 -4.51
N HIS A 164 -14.64 -21.04 -5.15
CA HIS A 164 -15.37 -19.90 -4.58
C HIS A 164 -15.95 -20.22 -3.21
N HIS A 165 -16.55 -21.40 -3.03
CA HIS A 165 -17.12 -21.81 -1.75
C HIS A 165 -16.06 -21.99 -0.66
N ILE A 166 -14.92 -22.61 -1.01
CA ILE A 166 -13.79 -22.79 -0.10
C ILE A 166 -13.21 -21.44 0.30
N VAL A 167 -12.93 -20.56 -0.67
CA VAL A 167 -12.38 -19.22 -0.42
C VAL A 167 -13.34 -18.39 0.43
N SER A 168 -14.64 -18.38 0.11
CA SER A 168 -15.65 -17.68 0.90
C SER A 168 -15.71 -18.21 2.34
N ARG A 169 -15.64 -19.53 2.56
CA ARG A 169 -15.59 -20.12 3.91
C ARG A 169 -14.33 -19.72 4.67
N LEU A 170 -13.18 -19.72 4.00
CA LEU A 170 -11.92 -19.29 4.61
C LEU A 170 -11.98 -17.80 4.99
N LEU A 171 -12.36 -16.93 4.05
CA LEU A 171 -12.51 -15.50 4.30
C LEU A 171 -13.47 -15.22 5.46
N ARG A 172 -14.62 -15.89 5.54
CA ARG A 172 -15.56 -15.72 6.67
C ARG A 172 -14.94 -16.07 8.02
N ARG A 173 -14.08 -17.09 8.07
CA ARG A 173 -13.44 -17.55 9.31
C ARG A 173 -12.25 -16.71 9.73
N SER A 174 -11.45 -16.23 8.78
CA SER A 174 -10.16 -15.59 9.07
C SER A 174 -10.14 -14.08 8.87
N ALA A 175 -11.02 -13.53 8.03
CA ALA A 175 -11.05 -12.10 7.78
C ALA A 175 -11.77 -11.34 8.91
N ARG A 176 -11.30 -10.13 9.16
CA ARG A 176 -11.91 -9.16 10.06
C ARG A 176 -12.44 -8.00 9.24
N VAL A 177 -13.47 -7.35 9.73
CA VAL A 177 -14.00 -6.13 9.15
C VAL A 177 -13.89 -5.05 10.21
N ASP A 178 -13.20 -3.98 9.84
CA ASP A 178 -13.04 -2.79 10.66
C ASP A 178 -14.08 -1.76 10.21
N ALA A 179 -14.86 -1.25 11.16
CA ALA A 179 -15.89 -0.24 10.91
C ALA A 179 -15.33 1.15 11.25
N PHE A 180 -15.49 2.10 10.33
CA PHE A 180 -15.00 3.46 10.47
C PHE A 180 -16.16 4.45 10.39
N ALA A 181 -16.15 5.46 11.25
CA ALA A 181 -17.06 6.59 11.20
C ALA A 181 -16.27 7.89 10.98
N PRO A 182 -16.92 8.96 10.49
CA PRO A 182 -16.30 10.27 10.37
C PRO A 182 -15.77 10.70 11.72
N ALA A 183 -14.52 11.18 11.72
CA ALA A 183 -13.94 11.68 12.93
C ALA A 183 -14.61 13.01 13.33
N PRO A 184 -14.76 13.31 14.63
CA PRO A 184 -15.26 14.61 15.04
C PRO A 184 -14.36 15.71 14.50
N LEU A 185 -14.94 16.87 14.15
CA LEU A 185 -14.28 18.02 13.49
C LEU A 185 -13.01 18.56 14.17
N ARG A 186 -12.68 18.07 15.37
CA ARG A 186 -11.49 18.44 16.16
C ARG A 186 -10.36 17.40 16.13
N SER A 187 -10.47 16.38 15.30
CA SER A 187 -9.46 15.31 15.21
C SER A 187 -8.76 15.32 13.86
N LEU A 188 -7.46 15.06 13.87
CA LEU A 188 -6.58 15.02 12.70
C LEU A 188 -6.93 13.92 11.67
N PRO A 189 -7.32 12.69 12.05
CA PRO A 189 -7.73 11.70 11.05
C PRO A 189 -9.13 12.03 10.53
N SER A 190 -9.40 11.77 9.25
CA SER A 190 -10.75 11.96 8.67
C SER A 190 -11.76 10.93 9.18
N HIS A 191 -11.29 9.79 9.69
CA HIS A 191 -12.12 8.70 10.18
C HIS A 191 -11.53 8.06 11.44
N VAL A 192 -12.39 7.63 12.35
CA VAL A 192 -12.03 6.87 13.54
C VAL A 192 -12.62 5.47 13.44
N ARG A 193 -11.82 4.47 13.83
CA ARG A 193 -12.28 3.09 13.92
C ARG A 193 -13.24 2.95 15.10
N VAL A 194 -14.50 2.65 14.81
CA VAL A 194 -15.56 2.47 15.82
C VAL A 194 -15.64 1.02 16.29
N GLY A 195 -15.20 0.06 15.47
CA GLY A 195 -15.22 -1.35 15.85
C GLY A 195 -14.41 -2.26 14.95
N SER A 196 -14.22 -3.49 15.41
CA SER A 196 -13.63 -4.58 14.63
C SER A 196 -14.23 -5.90 15.02
N PHE A 197 -14.74 -6.62 14.04
CA PHE A 197 -15.44 -7.88 14.22
C PHE A 197 -14.98 -8.88 13.16
N ARG A 198 -15.24 -10.16 13.40
CA ARG A 198 -14.93 -11.19 12.39
C ARG A 198 -15.95 -11.07 11.25
N LEU A 199 -15.55 -11.40 10.02
CA LEU A 199 -16.45 -11.32 8.87
C LEU A 199 -17.70 -12.20 9.05
N GLN A 200 -17.59 -13.32 9.75
CA GLN A 200 -18.74 -14.16 10.13
C GLN A 200 -19.78 -13.46 11.03
N GLU A 201 -19.39 -12.45 11.80
CA GLU A 201 -20.25 -11.67 12.70
C GLU A 201 -20.86 -10.43 11.99
N PHE A 202 -20.42 -10.13 10.78
CA PHE A 202 -20.78 -8.92 10.03
C PHE A 202 -22.29 -8.71 9.75
N PRO A 203 -23.17 -9.72 9.67
CA PRO A 203 -24.58 -9.46 9.42
C PRO A 203 -25.41 -9.04 10.65
N ASN A 204 -24.85 -9.08 11.87
CA ASN A 204 -25.58 -8.76 13.11
C ASN A 204 -25.43 -7.31 13.60
N LEU A 205 -24.78 -6.43 12.83
CA LEU A 205 -24.44 -5.07 13.26
C LEU A 205 -25.61 -4.08 13.29
N ASN A 206 -26.79 -4.48 12.79
CA ASN A 206 -28.03 -3.73 13.03
C ASN A 206 -28.37 -3.60 14.53
N ALA A 207 -27.70 -4.36 15.41
CA ALA A 207 -27.95 -4.38 16.85
C ALA A 207 -27.34 -3.20 17.64
N THR A 208 -26.33 -2.48 17.13
CA THR A 208 -25.79 -1.29 17.81
C THR A 208 -26.50 -0.02 17.34
N ARG A 209 -27.82 0.06 17.61
CA ARG A 209 -28.70 1.16 17.17
C ARG A 209 -28.38 2.52 17.81
N ASN A 210 -27.51 2.55 18.83
CA ASN A 210 -27.24 3.74 19.65
C ASN A 210 -25.85 4.37 19.40
N GLY A 211 -25.09 3.90 18.41
CA GLY A 211 -23.76 4.43 18.07
C GLY A 211 -23.71 5.22 16.76
N PRO A 212 -22.62 5.97 16.50
CA PRO A 212 -22.39 6.62 15.23
C PRO A 212 -22.35 5.57 14.11
N GLN A 213 -23.14 5.81 13.05
CA GLN A 213 -23.20 4.90 11.91
C GLN A 213 -21.85 4.90 11.18
N PRO A 214 -21.27 3.72 10.90
CA PRO A 214 -20.03 3.65 10.14
C PRO A 214 -20.27 4.09 8.70
N THR A 215 -19.40 4.98 8.19
CA THR A 215 -19.44 5.46 6.80
C THR A 215 -18.77 4.50 5.83
N HIS A 216 -17.78 3.74 6.29
CA HIS A 216 -17.18 2.68 5.49
C HIS A 216 -16.67 1.51 6.33
N TYR A 217 -16.56 0.37 5.68
CA TYR A 217 -16.05 -0.87 6.25
C TYR A 217 -14.79 -1.31 5.51
N LEU A 218 -13.77 -1.72 6.25
CA LEU A 218 -12.51 -2.21 5.70
C LEU A 218 -12.37 -3.71 6.00
N LEU A 219 -12.40 -4.53 4.96
CA LEU A 219 -12.15 -5.96 5.06
C LEU A 219 -10.65 -6.23 5.10
N ARG A 220 -10.20 -6.97 6.11
CA ARG A 220 -8.80 -7.32 6.34
C ARG A 220 -8.59 -8.80 6.61
N LEU A 221 -7.42 -9.31 6.26
CA LEU A 221 -6.94 -10.62 6.63
C LEU A 221 -5.59 -10.47 7.34
N GLY A 222 -5.60 -10.50 8.67
CA GLY A 222 -4.43 -10.10 9.47
C GLY A 222 -4.06 -8.63 9.18
N PRO A 223 -2.78 -8.32 8.85
CA PRO A 223 -2.38 -6.95 8.53
C PRO A 223 -2.92 -6.48 7.17
N TRP A 224 -3.30 -7.40 6.28
CA TRP A 224 -3.59 -7.13 4.88
C TRP A 224 -4.99 -6.56 4.67
N ARG A 225 -5.10 -5.44 3.94
CA ARG A 225 -6.39 -4.90 3.46
C ARG A 225 -6.81 -5.63 2.18
N LEU A 226 -8.02 -6.18 2.18
CA LEU A 226 -8.57 -6.94 1.07
C LEU A 226 -9.55 -6.12 0.24
N ALA A 227 -10.46 -5.40 0.90
CA ALA A 227 -11.49 -4.60 0.24
C ALA A 227 -11.98 -3.48 1.16
N GLN A 228 -12.55 -2.44 0.57
CA GLN A 228 -13.29 -1.38 1.24
C GLN A 228 -14.72 -1.39 0.73
N TYR A 229 -15.69 -1.32 1.64
CA TYR A 229 -17.11 -1.29 1.34
C TYR A 229 -17.74 -0.02 1.89
N GLU A 230 -18.43 0.72 1.04
CA GLU A 230 -19.14 1.93 1.42
C GLU A 230 -20.65 1.66 1.36
N PRO A 231 -21.35 1.62 2.52
CA PRO A 231 -22.76 1.27 2.56
C PRO A 231 -23.66 2.27 1.84
N ALA A 232 -23.30 3.56 1.87
CA ALA A 232 -24.11 4.64 1.28
C ALA A 232 -24.23 4.50 -0.24
N THR A 233 -23.14 4.10 -0.91
CA THR A 233 -23.07 3.92 -2.36
C THR A 233 -23.27 2.46 -2.78
N GLY A 234 -23.19 1.53 -1.83
CA GLY A 234 -23.08 0.09 -2.12
C GLY A 234 -21.78 -0.27 -2.85
N SER A 235 -20.81 0.64 -2.90
CA SER A 235 -19.57 0.43 -3.63
C SER A 235 -18.66 -0.52 -2.85
N LEU A 236 -18.07 -1.46 -3.58
CA LEU A 236 -17.08 -2.38 -3.04
C LEU A 236 -15.80 -2.23 -3.87
N LEU A 237 -14.80 -1.61 -3.26
CA LEU A 237 -13.48 -1.44 -3.84
C LEU A 237 -12.59 -2.58 -3.37
N LEU A 238 -12.31 -3.54 -4.24
CA LEU A 238 -11.40 -4.64 -3.96
C LEU A 238 -9.97 -4.28 -4.32
N ARG A 239 -9.03 -4.90 -3.63
CA ARG A 239 -7.63 -4.92 -4.08
C ARG A 239 -7.55 -5.58 -5.46
N GLN A 240 -6.86 -4.95 -6.41
CA GLN A 240 -6.72 -5.45 -7.79
C GLN A 240 -6.27 -6.92 -7.87
N SER A 241 -5.38 -7.37 -6.99
CA SER A 241 -4.96 -8.78 -6.95
C SER A 241 -6.12 -9.75 -6.72
N LEU A 242 -7.16 -9.34 -5.99
CA LEU A 242 -8.38 -10.14 -5.80
C LEU A 242 -9.33 -10.03 -6.99
N GLN A 243 -9.37 -8.86 -7.64
CA GLN A 243 -10.13 -8.66 -8.89
C GLN A 243 -9.53 -9.50 -10.02
N ASP A 244 -8.21 -9.43 -10.23
CA ASP A 244 -7.45 -10.22 -11.19
C ASP A 244 -7.60 -11.72 -10.94
N ALA A 245 -7.70 -12.11 -9.67
CA ALA A 245 -7.94 -13.49 -9.26
C ALA A 245 -9.41 -13.93 -9.43
N GLY A 246 -10.32 -13.06 -9.89
CA GLY A 246 -11.74 -13.37 -10.04
C GLY A 246 -12.48 -13.59 -8.72
N LEU A 247 -11.94 -13.11 -7.60
CA LEU A 247 -12.50 -13.34 -6.25
C LEU A 247 -13.55 -12.31 -5.85
N GLU A 248 -13.82 -11.33 -6.69
CA GLU A 248 -14.81 -10.28 -6.44
C GLU A 248 -16.20 -10.82 -6.05
N PRO A 249 -16.79 -11.80 -6.76
CA PRO A 249 -18.09 -12.36 -6.39
C PRO A 249 -18.10 -12.97 -4.98
N SER A 250 -17.02 -13.66 -4.58
CA SER A 250 -16.87 -14.24 -3.25
C SER A 250 -16.84 -13.17 -2.15
N VAL A 251 -16.08 -12.10 -2.36
CA VAL A 251 -16.01 -11.00 -1.40
C VAL A 251 -17.35 -10.26 -1.32
N ARG A 252 -17.97 -9.94 -2.47
CA ARG A 252 -19.31 -9.34 -2.52
C ARG A 252 -20.33 -10.19 -1.73
N GLN A 253 -20.32 -11.51 -1.92
CA GLN A 253 -21.21 -12.42 -1.21
C GLN A 253 -20.99 -12.44 0.32
N CYS A 254 -19.77 -12.16 0.79
CA CYS A 254 -19.48 -12.14 2.22
C CYS A 254 -19.81 -10.79 2.88
N VAL A 255 -19.76 -9.70 2.10
CA VAL A 255 -19.98 -8.34 2.60
C VAL A 255 -21.45 -7.92 2.44
N ARG A 256 -22.21 -8.53 1.52
CA ARG A 256 -23.62 -8.18 1.33
C ARG A 256 -24.41 -8.50 2.61
N PRO A 257 -25.12 -7.53 3.22
CA PRO A 257 -26.01 -7.82 4.32
C PRO A 257 -27.08 -8.81 3.84
N PRO A 258 -27.53 -9.74 4.70
CA PRO A 258 -28.68 -10.58 4.37
C PRO A 258 -29.82 -9.64 4.03
N GLN A 259 -30.36 -9.76 2.81
CA GLN A 259 -31.56 -9.02 2.45
C GLN A 259 -32.62 -9.44 3.47
N THR A 260 -33.03 -8.50 4.32
CA THR A 260 -34.16 -8.69 5.21
C THR A 260 -35.34 -9.05 4.32
N VAL A 261 -35.86 -10.26 4.47
CA VAL A 261 -37.01 -10.77 3.73
C VAL A 261 -38.25 -10.06 4.30
N GLU A 262 -38.39 -8.76 4.06
CA GLU A 262 -39.47 -7.95 4.61
C GLU A 262 -40.54 -7.53 3.59
N GLU A 263 -40.45 -7.95 2.33
CA GLU A 263 -41.53 -7.72 1.35
C GLU A 263 -41.87 -9.00 0.57
N ARG A 264 -42.26 -10.07 1.27
CA ARG A 264 -43.27 -10.96 0.69
C ARG A 264 -44.62 -10.44 1.16
N GLY A 265 -45.15 -9.51 0.37
CA GLY A 265 -46.46 -8.93 0.57
C GLY A 265 -47.50 -10.03 0.81
N THR A 266 -48.18 -9.91 1.94
CA THR A 266 -49.52 -10.41 2.13
C THR A 266 -50.39 -9.76 1.04
N GLN A 267 -50.70 -10.49 -0.03
CA GLN A 267 -51.77 -10.09 -0.94
C GLN A 267 -53.08 -10.13 -0.14
N PRO A 268 -53.85 -9.04 -0.05
CA PRO A 268 -55.21 -9.11 0.48
C PRO A 268 -56.07 -9.88 -0.53
N VAL A 269 -56.84 -10.84 0.00
CA VAL A 269 -57.87 -11.62 -0.72
C VAL A 269 -59.11 -10.75 -0.90
#